data_AF-A0A7V3PS28-F1
#
_entry.id   AF-A0A7V3PS28-F1
#
_cell.length_a   1.000
_cell.length_b   1.000
_cell.length_c   1.000
_cell.angle_alpha   90.00
_cell.angle_beta   90.00
_cell.angle_gamma   90.00
#
_symmetry.space_group_name_H-M   'P 1'
#
loop_
_entity.id
_entity.type
_entity.pdbx_description
1 polymer ?
#
loop_
_entity_poly.entity_id
_entity_poly.type
_entity_poly.pdbx_seq_one_letter_code
_entity_poly.pdbx_strand_id
1 'polypeptide(L)'
;MTPKERMLTAMRHGIPDRVPVAPDMSNMIPARLTGKPFWDIYLYQDPPLWLAYIEAVKHFGIDGFLDYQVGVIFPDELPAPDPNPWQLAIVERRPDRLVTQAFRRVGGELQWATTCDVYPRDDPPTYALPLEKVGLPPVPDRWEPVEGIKQWPTGPELFYMAYELMGDYGVVGMVCGTSCVLYGEAGVYEYYDNPGRARARTAEALEAARRRFDNIMRMKMKP
;
A
#
# COMPACT_ATOMS: atom_id res chain seq x y z
N MET A 1 -22.74 17.60 -13.25
CA MET A 1 -21.84 16.45 -13.46
C MET A 1 -21.69 15.71 -12.14
N THR A 2 -21.59 14.39 -12.16
CA THR A 2 -21.15 13.63 -10.99
C THR A 2 -19.70 14.00 -10.63
N PRO A 3 -19.26 13.74 -9.39
CA PRO A 3 -17.85 13.92 -9.04
C PRO A 3 -16.86 13.22 -9.98
N LYS A 4 -17.16 11.98 -10.36
CA LYS A 4 -16.39 11.22 -11.35
C LYS A 4 -16.35 11.88 -12.73
N GLU A 5 -17.50 12.30 -13.25
CA GLU A 5 -17.59 13.01 -14.54
C GLU A 5 -16.80 14.32 -14.53
N ARG A 6 -16.87 15.06 -13.41
CA ARG A 6 -16.14 16.32 -13.22
C ARG A 6 -14.63 16.09 -13.27
N MET A 7 -14.14 15.11 -12.52
CA MET A 7 -12.72 14.75 -12.49
C MET A 7 -12.22 14.30 -13.87
N LEU A 8 -12.93 13.39 -14.53
CA LEU A 8 -12.54 12.88 -15.85
C LEU A 8 -12.61 13.96 -16.94
N THR A 9 -13.59 14.87 -16.87
CA THR A 9 -13.67 16.02 -17.78
C THR A 9 -12.43 16.91 -17.65
N ALA A 10 -12.04 17.23 -16.42
CA ALA A 10 -10.85 18.05 -16.15
C ALA A 10 -9.56 17.35 -16.61
N MET A 11 -9.38 16.06 -16.29
CA MET A 11 -8.21 15.28 -16.70
C MET A 11 -8.06 15.14 -18.23
N ARG A 12 -9.17 15.25 -18.97
CA ARG A 12 -9.20 15.22 -20.45
C ARG A 12 -9.09 16.60 -21.09
N HIS A 13 -8.70 17.61 -20.33
CA HIS A 13 -8.60 19.01 -20.77
C HIS A 13 -9.94 19.62 -21.24
N GLY A 14 -11.07 19.08 -20.77
CA GLY A 14 -12.39 19.65 -20.98
C GLY A 14 -12.73 20.75 -19.96
N ILE A 15 -13.95 21.27 -20.05
CA ILE A 15 -14.47 22.29 -19.13
C ILE A 15 -15.54 21.62 -18.23
N PRO A 16 -15.21 21.28 -16.97
CA PRO A 16 -16.20 20.75 -16.03
C PRO A 16 -17.20 21.83 -15.60
N ASP A 17 -18.30 21.42 -14.96
CA ASP A 17 -19.31 22.32 -14.38
C ASP A 17 -18.75 23.23 -13.27
N ARG A 18 -17.67 22.80 -12.61
CA ARG A 18 -16.83 23.56 -11.68
C ARG A 18 -15.47 22.87 -11.53
N VAL A 19 -14.50 23.57 -10.94
CA VAL A 19 -13.18 22.98 -10.64
C VAL A 19 -13.34 21.76 -9.70
N PRO A 20 -12.80 20.57 -10.04
CA PRO A 20 -12.84 19.42 -9.15
C PRO A 20 -11.95 19.65 -7.91
N VAL A 21 -12.38 19.11 -6.77
CA VAL A 21 -11.69 19.25 -5.49
C VAL A 21 -11.43 17.87 -4.88
N ALA A 22 -10.16 17.47 -4.87
CA ALA A 22 -9.68 16.21 -4.30
C ALA A 22 -8.45 16.51 -3.41
N PRO A 23 -8.63 17.00 -2.17
CA PRO A 23 -7.51 17.25 -1.29
C PRO A 23 -6.76 15.94 -1.00
N ASP A 24 -5.43 16.02 -0.87
CA ASP A 24 -4.64 14.90 -0.38
C ASP A 24 -4.97 14.67 1.10
N MET A 25 -5.89 13.74 1.34
CA MET A 25 -6.26 13.29 2.69
C MET A 25 -5.23 12.29 3.25
N SER A 26 -4.32 11.81 2.40
CA SER A 26 -3.36 10.75 2.65
C SER A 26 -4.01 9.61 3.44
N ASN A 27 -3.54 9.39 4.66
CA ASN A 27 -3.98 8.28 5.49
C ASN A 27 -4.58 8.72 6.84
N MET A 28 -4.21 9.90 7.34
CA MET A 28 -4.62 10.41 8.65
C MET A 28 -6.12 10.67 8.75
N ILE A 29 -6.69 11.40 7.78
CA ILE A 29 -8.10 11.77 7.79
C ILE A 29 -8.99 10.53 7.61
N PRO A 30 -8.76 9.66 6.61
CA PRO A 30 -9.54 8.43 6.45
C PRO A 30 -9.45 7.53 7.68
N ALA A 31 -8.25 7.34 8.24
CA ALA A 31 -8.06 6.47 9.40
C ALA A 31 -8.79 6.99 10.64
N ARG A 32 -8.64 8.27 10.98
CA ARG A 32 -9.34 8.87 12.12
C ARG A 32 -10.86 8.82 11.98
N LEU A 33 -11.38 9.00 10.77
CA LEU A 33 -12.83 8.97 10.52
C LEU A 33 -13.45 7.62 10.85
N THR A 34 -12.68 6.53 10.84
CA THR A 34 -13.18 5.20 11.24
C THR A 34 -13.50 5.09 12.73
N GLY A 35 -12.93 5.96 13.57
CA GLY A 35 -13.01 5.87 15.04
C GLY A 35 -12.24 4.69 15.65
N LYS A 36 -11.47 3.95 14.85
CA LYS A 36 -10.67 2.80 15.29
C LYS A 36 -9.21 3.19 15.54
N PRO A 37 -8.50 2.44 16.39
CA PRO A 37 -7.04 2.46 16.41
C PRO A 37 -6.46 2.25 15.01
N PHE A 38 -5.37 2.95 14.70
CA PHE A 38 -4.69 2.86 13.42
C PHE A 38 -4.18 1.43 13.16
N TRP A 39 -3.71 0.70 14.17
CA TRP A 39 -3.33 -0.70 13.97
C TRP A 39 -4.48 -1.59 13.45
N ASP A 40 -5.75 -1.28 13.73
CA ASP A 40 -6.88 -2.04 13.16
C ASP A 40 -6.93 -1.89 11.63
N ILE A 41 -6.50 -0.74 11.12
CA ILE A 41 -6.49 -0.41 9.70
C ILE A 41 -5.24 -0.96 9.02
N TYR A 42 -4.06 -0.72 9.59
CA TYR A 42 -2.79 -1.05 8.94
C TYR A 42 -2.33 -2.49 9.18
N LEU A 43 -2.52 -3.02 10.39
CA LEU A 43 -2.14 -4.39 10.73
C LEU A 43 -3.29 -5.36 10.44
N TYR A 44 -4.49 -5.06 10.93
CA TYR A 44 -5.61 -5.99 10.85
C TYR A 44 -6.52 -5.81 9.62
N GLN A 45 -6.31 -4.76 8.81
CA GLN A 45 -7.06 -4.50 7.58
C GLN A 45 -8.58 -4.37 7.80
N ASP A 46 -9.01 -3.75 8.90
CA ASP A 46 -10.41 -3.64 9.29
C ASP A 46 -10.86 -2.21 9.67
N PRO A 47 -11.35 -1.39 8.73
CA PRO A 47 -11.29 -1.59 7.28
C PRO A 47 -9.86 -1.32 6.76
N PRO A 48 -9.52 -1.80 5.55
CA PRO A 48 -8.28 -1.43 4.90
C PRO A 48 -8.32 0.04 4.51
N LEU A 49 -7.15 0.66 4.37
CA LEU A 49 -7.05 2.11 4.17
C LEU A 49 -7.81 2.61 2.92
N TRP A 50 -7.78 1.87 1.81
CA TRP A 50 -8.49 2.24 0.58
C TRP A 50 -10.01 2.33 0.79
N LEU A 51 -10.57 1.47 1.65
CA LEU A 51 -11.99 1.49 1.96
C LEU A 51 -12.32 2.67 2.89
N ALA A 52 -11.48 2.91 3.90
CA ALA A 52 -11.59 4.09 4.75
C ALA A 52 -11.54 5.40 3.92
N TYR A 53 -10.69 5.45 2.88
CA TYR A 53 -10.61 6.59 1.97
C TYR A 53 -11.92 6.81 1.20
N ILE A 54 -12.50 5.74 0.63
CA ILE A 54 -13.78 5.82 -0.10
C ILE A 54 -14.88 6.38 0.82
N GLU A 55 -14.94 5.93 2.07
CA GLU A 55 -15.92 6.42 3.04
C GLU A 55 -15.65 7.88 3.43
N ALA A 56 -14.39 8.32 3.51
CA ALA A 56 -14.04 9.72 3.70
C ALA A 56 -14.48 10.61 2.51
N VAL A 57 -14.29 10.15 1.27
CA VAL A 57 -14.78 10.85 0.07
C VAL A 57 -16.29 11.07 0.15
N LYS A 58 -17.04 10.01 0.48
CA LYS A 58 -18.51 10.08 0.63
C LYS A 58 -18.91 11.02 1.77
N HIS A 59 -18.21 10.97 2.90
CA HIS A 59 -18.49 11.81 4.07
C HIS A 59 -18.32 13.31 3.76
N PHE A 60 -17.23 13.69 3.10
CA PHE A 60 -16.93 15.09 2.80
C PHE A 60 -17.57 15.60 1.51
N GLY A 61 -18.10 14.71 0.65
CA GLY A 61 -18.75 15.09 -0.61
C GLY A 61 -17.78 15.69 -1.63
N ILE A 62 -16.53 15.23 -1.64
CA ILE A 62 -15.46 15.71 -2.52
C ILE A 62 -15.36 14.89 -3.81
N ASP A 63 -14.57 15.37 -4.79
CA ASP A 63 -14.32 14.68 -6.05
C ASP A 63 -13.23 13.62 -5.87
N GLY A 64 -13.60 12.44 -5.37
CA GLY A 64 -12.64 11.42 -4.93
C GLY A 64 -11.59 11.05 -5.97
N PHE A 65 -10.35 10.88 -5.50
CA PHE A 65 -9.22 10.42 -6.32
C PHE A 65 -8.40 9.38 -5.56
N LEU A 66 -8.82 8.12 -5.65
CA LEU A 66 -8.14 6.98 -5.02
C LEU A 66 -7.08 6.43 -5.98
N ASP A 67 -5.88 6.99 -5.96
CA ASP A 67 -4.89 6.86 -7.03
C ASP A 67 -4.03 5.58 -7.00
N TYR A 68 -3.47 5.19 -5.84
CA TYR A 68 -2.57 4.03 -5.71
C TYR A 68 -2.88 3.10 -4.55
N GLN A 69 -3.83 3.45 -3.67
CA GLN A 69 -4.04 2.73 -2.41
C GLN A 69 -4.66 1.33 -2.59
N VAL A 70 -5.14 1.01 -3.80
CA VAL A 70 -5.65 -0.32 -4.15
C VAL A 70 -4.50 -1.18 -4.67
N GLY A 71 -3.95 -2.05 -3.81
CA GLY A 71 -2.77 -2.88 -4.07
C GLY A 71 -3.02 -4.05 -5.03
N VAL A 72 -3.20 -3.77 -6.32
CA VAL A 72 -3.41 -4.80 -7.36
C VAL A 72 -2.08 -5.42 -7.77
N ILE A 73 -1.96 -6.74 -7.60
CA ILE A 73 -0.85 -7.55 -8.09
C ILE A 73 -1.42 -8.58 -9.07
N PHE A 74 -0.88 -8.65 -10.29
CA PHE A 74 -1.30 -9.61 -11.30
C PHE A 74 -0.60 -10.97 -11.10
N PRO A 75 -1.21 -12.09 -11.53
CA PRO A 75 -0.62 -13.42 -11.33
C PRO A 75 0.80 -13.60 -11.87
N ASP A 76 1.14 -12.95 -12.98
CA ASP A 76 2.46 -12.98 -13.62
C ASP A 76 3.51 -12.06 -12.95
N GLU A 77 3.07 -11.25 -11.98
CA GLU A 77 3.94 -10.41 -11.15
C GLU A 77 4.23 -11.03 -9.79
N LEU A 78 3.49 -12.08 -9.41
CA LEU A 78 3.72 -12.76 -8.14
C LEU A 78 5.09 -13.44 -8.18
N PRO A 79 5.92 -13.24 -7.13
CA PRO A 79 7.14 -14.02 -6.99
C PRO A 79 6.78 -15.50 -6.86
N ALA A 80 7.76 -16.37 -7.17
CA ALA A 80 7.62 -17.79 -6.88
C ALA A 80 7.29 -17.98 -5.39
N PRO A 81 6.38 -18.91 -5.04
CA PRO A 81 6.02 -19.15 -3.64
C PRO A 81 7.25 -19.43 -2.79
N ASP A 82 7.43 -18.67 -1.71
CA ASP A 82 8.47 -18.95 -0.71
C ASP A 82 8.02 -20.18 0.11
N PRO A 83 8.78 -21.28 0.14
CA PRO A 83 8.44 -22.45 0.96
C PRO A 83 8.47 -22.14 2.47
N ASN A 84 9.12 -21.05 2.89
CA ASN A 84 9.23 -20.62 4.28
C ASN A 84 8.79 -19.15 4.41
N PRO A 85 7.50 -18.84 4.18
CA PRO A 85 7.04 -17.46 4.13
C PRO A 85 7.20 -16.78 5.49
N TRP A 86 7.49 -15.48 5.44
CA TRP A 86 7.47 -14.62 6.62
C TRP A 86 6.05 -14.52 7.20
N GLN A 87 5.97 -14.63 8.51
CA GLN A 87 4.79 -14.42 9.33
C GLN A 87 5.06 -13.27 10.29
N LEU A 88 4.01 -12.64 10.81
CA LEU A 88 4.15 -11.54 11.77
C LEU A 88 3.87 -12.05 13.18
N ALA A 89 4.70 -11.63 14.13
CA ALA A 89 4.43 -11.79 15.55
C ALA A 89 4.34 -10.43 16.23
N ILE A 90 3.43 -10.29 17.19
CA ILE A 90 3.40 -9.17 18.12
C ILE A 90 4.44 -9.46 19.20
N VAL A 91 5.46 -8.61 19.28
CA VAL A 91 6.57 -8.73 20.24
C VAL A 91 6.45 -7.74 21.39
N GLU A 92 5.61 -6.72 21.22
CA GLU A 92 5.23 -5.79 22.28
C GLU A 92 3.79 -5.31 22.07
N ARG A 93 3.00 -5.29 23.15
CA ARG A 93 1.64 -4.76 23.20
C ARG A 93 1.53 -3.75 24.33
N ARG A 94 1.16 -2.51 24.00
CA ARG A 94 0.89 -1.43 24.95
C ARG A 94 -0.45 -0.75 24.61
N PRO A 95 -1.06 0.00 25.56
CA PRO A 95 -2.33 0.69 25.30
C PRO A 95 -2.28 1.72 24.15
N ASP A 96 -1.09 2.25 23.88
CA ASP A 96 -0.79 3.31 22.91
C ASP A 96 -0.11 2.81 21.63
N ARG A 97 0.39 1.56 21.59
CA ARG A 97 1.03 0.98 20.39
C ARG A 97 1.13 -0.54 20.39
N LEU A 98 1.30 -1.10 19.20
CA LEU A 98 1.78 -2.46 18.96
C LEU A 98 3.16 -2.43 18.29
N VAL A 99 4.00 -3.42 18.55
CA VAL A 99 5.22 -3.67 17.77
C VAL A 99 5.18 -5.09 17.23
N THR A 100 5.38 -5.23 15.92
CA THR A 100 5.49 -6.54 15.28
C THR A 100 6.89 -6.78 14.77
N GLN A 101 7.29 -8.05 14.75
CA GLN A 101 8.53 -8.51 14.13
C GLN A 101 8.21 -9.70 13.24
N ALA A 102 8.72 -9.69 12.02
CA ALA A 102 8.54 -10.82 11.12
C ALA A 102 9.42 -12.00 11.56
N PHE A 103 8.88 -13.21 11.44
CA PHE A 103 9.60 -14.47 11.66
C PHE A 103 9.25 -15.48 10.58
N ARG A 104 10.12 -16.47 10.36
CA ARG A 104 9.84 -17.63 9.51
C ARG A 104 10.46 -18.89 10.09
N ARG A 105 9.99 -20.06 9.67
CA ARG A 105 10.57 -21.34 10.06
C ARG A 105 11.44 -21.88 8.94
N VAL A 106 12.72 -22.13 9.20
CA VAL A 106 13.66 -22.71 8.23
C VAL A 106 14.35 -23.89 8.90
N GLY A 107 14.20 -25.10 8.34
CA GLY A 107 14.82 -26.30 8.92
C GLY A 107 14.33 -26.65 10.34
N GLY A 108 13.12 -26.20 10.71
CA GLY A 108 12.56 -26.37 12.05
C GLY A 108 12.88 -25.24 13.03
N GLU A 109 13.88 -24.40 12.74
CA GLU A 109 14.29 -23.27 13.57
C GLU A 109 13.55 -21.98 13.20
N LEU A 110 13.38 -21.09 14.18
CA LEU A 110 12.81 -19.77 13.97
C LEU A 110 13.90 -18.78 13.56
N GLN A 111 13.72 -18.16 12.41
CA GLN A 111 14.50 -17.02 11.96
C GLN A 111 13.68 -15.74 12.14
N TRP A 112 14.26 -14.74 12.78
CA TRP A 112 13.65 -13.43 13.02
C TRP A 112 14.20 -12.37 12.07
N ALA A 113 13.35 -11.42 11.67
CA ALA A 113 13.77 -10.27 10.90
C ALA A 113 14.62 -9.31 11.75
N THR A 114 15.53 -8.58 11.11
CA THR A 114 16.41 -7.61 11.80
C THR A 114 15.74 -6.26 12.08
N THR A 115 14.49 -6.10 11.65
CA THR A 115 13.69 -4.90 11.83
C THR A 115 12.31 -5.25 12.39
N CYS A 116 11.64 -4.25 12.94
CA CYS A 116 10.27 -4.33 13.44
C CYS A 116 9.40 -3.24 12.81
N ASP A 117 8.09 -3.41 12.91
CA ASP A 117 7.10 -2.41 12.54
C ASP A 117 6.38 -1.94 13.79
N VAL A 118 6.26 -0.62 13.95
CA VAL A 118 5.59 0.01 15.10
C VAL A 118 4.27 0.58 14.62
N TYR A 119 3.19 0.21 15.29
CA TYR A 119 1.84 0.68 15.02
C TYR A 119 1.34 1.49 16.21
N PRO A 120 1.47 2.83 16.20
CA PRO A 120 0.81 3.68 17.18
C PRO A 120 -0.72 3.54 17.11
N ARG A 121 -1.41 3.89 18.19
CA ARG A 121 -2.88 3.88 18.25
C ARG A 121 -3.50 4.91 17.34
N ASP A 122 -2.95 6.13 17.32
CA ASP A 122 -3.62 7.31 16.75
C ASP A 122 -2.83 7.97 15.60
N ASP A 123 -1.77 7.28 15.14
CA ASP A 123 -0.86 7.71 14.07
C ASP A 123 -0.46 6.54 13.16
N PRO A 124 -0.01 6.81 11.93
CA PRO A 124 0.39 5.79 10.96
C PRO A 124 1.60 5.00 11.44
N PRO A 125 1.74 3.74 11.00
CA PRO A 125 2.85 2.92 11.40
C PRO A 125 4.19 3.44 10.86
N THR A 126 5.25 3.10 11.58
CA THR A 126 6.62 3.21 11.08
C THR A 126 7.12 1.81 10.78
N TYR A 127 7.44 1.56 9.51
CA TYR A 127 7.89 0.26 9.03
C TYR A 127 9.42 0.14 9.03
N ALA A 128 9.91 -1.09 9.10
CA ALA A 128 11.32 -1.45 8.97
C ALA A 128 12.27 -0.69 9.93
N LEU A 129 11.83 -0.47 11.17
CA LEU A 129 12.66 0.15 12.20
C LEU A 129 13.72 -0.83 12.72
N PRO A 130 14.98 -0.40 12.85
CA PRO A 130 16.00 -1.15 13.59
C PRO A 130 15.54 -1.42 15.02
N LEU A 131 15.73 -2.66 15.48
CA LEU A 131 15.24 -3.12 16.79
C LEU A 131 15.85 -2.30 17.95
N GLU A 132 17.11 -1.86 17.84
CA GLU A 132 17.74 -1.05 18.89
C GLU A 132 17.05 0.31 19.08
N LYS A 133 16.40 0.88 18.06
CA LYS A 133 15.68 2.16 18.17
C LYS A 133 14.44 2.08 19.06
N VAL A 134 13.91 0.87 19.24
CA VAL A 134 12.75 0.61 20.11
C VAL A 134 13.13 -0.20 21.35
N GLY A 135 14.43 -0.45 21.57
CA GLY A 135 14.93 -1.19 22.74
C GLY A 135 14.56 -2.67 22.74
N LEU A 136 14.34 -3.28 21.57
CA LEU A 136 14.00 -4.69 21.45
C LEU A 136 15.25 -5.55 21.13
N PRO A 137 15.36 -6.77 21.68
CA PRO A 137 16.41 -7.71 21.30
C PRO A 137 16.17 -8.28 19.89
N PRO A 138 17.21 -8.82 19.22
CA PRO A 138 17.08 -9.49 17.91
C PRO A 138 16.11 -10.68 17.91
N VAL A 139 16.04 -11.41 19.03
CA VAL A 139 15.12 -12.52 19.26
C VAL A 139 14.22 -12.13 20.44
N PRO A 140 12.90 -12.08 20.26
CA PRO A 140 11.99 -11.65 21.30
C PRO A 140 11.83 -12.72 22.39
N ASP A 141 11.88 -12.30 23.65
CA ASP A 141 11.65 -13.18 24.81
C ASP A 141 10.19 -13.65 24.92
N ARG A 142 9.27 -12.83 24.41
CA ARG A 142 7.82 -13.07 24.41
C ARG A 142 7.25 -12.59 23.09
N TRP A 143 6.39 -13.42 22.51
CA TRP A 143 5.71 -13.08 21.26
C TRP A 143 4.43 -13.89 21.13
N GLU A 144 3.51 -13.37 20.33
CA GLU A 144 2.30 -14.05 19.88
C GLU A 144 2.16 -13.88 18.36
N PRO A 145 1.74 -14.91 17.60
CA PRO A 145 1.48 -14.73 16.18
C PRO A 145 0.37 -13.67 15.98
N VAL A 146 0.49 -12.86 14.93
CA VAL A 146 -0.60 -11.96 14.54
C VAL A 146 -1.70 -12.80 13.91
N GLU A 147 -2.87 -12.81 14.56
CA GLU A 147 -4.08 -13.49 14.07
C GLU A 147 -5.18 -12.47 13.74
N GLY A 148 -6.19 -12.88 12.97
CA GLY A 148 -7.37 -12.04 12.72
C GLY A 148 -7.18 -10.93 11.68
N ILE A 149 -6.12 -10.95 10.87
CA ILE A 149 -5.98 -10.05 9.72
C ILE A 149 -7.12 -10.33 8.74
N LYS A 150 -7.96 -9.33 8.49
CA LYS A 150 -9.10 -9.43 7.59
C LYS A 150 -8.62 -9.63 6.16
N GLN A 151 -9.18 -10.66 5.52
CA GLN A 151 -8.86 -10.99 4.15
C GLN A 151 -9.74 -10.18 3.20
N TRP A 152 -9.14 -9.72 2.11
CA TRP A 152 -9.78 -8.99 1.04
C TRP A 152 -9.48 -9.69 -0.30
N PRO A 153 -10.29 -9.47 -1.34
CA PRO A 153 -9.93 -9.92 -2.68
C PRO A 153 -8.52 -9.44 -3.05
N THR A 154 -7.84 -10.18 -3.92
CA THR A 154 -6.52 -9.82 -4.44
C THR A 154 -6.62 -9.58 -5.94
N GLY A 155 -5.60 -8.95 -6.53
CA GLY A 155 -5.55 -8.77 -7.98
C GLY A 155 -6.70 -7.91 -8.53
N PRO A 156 -7.15 -8.16 -9.78
CA PRO A 156 -8.20 -7.37 -10.43
C PRO A 156 -9.52 -7.32 -9.64
N GLU A 157 -9.85 -8.37 -8.91
CA GLU A 157 -11.07 -8.45 -8.11
C GLU A 157 -11.12 -7.39 -7.01
N LEU A 158 -9.96 -7.08 -6.40
CA LEU A 158 -9.85 -5.98 -5.42
C LEU A 158 -10.15 -4.63 -6.08
N PHE A 159 -9.65 -4.42 -7.29
CA PHE A 159 -9.90 -3.20 -8.04
C PHE A 159 -11.38 -3.05 -8.39
N TYR A 160 -12.02 -4.12 -8.87
CA TYR A 160 -13.45 -4.09 -9.19
C TYR A 160 -14.29 -3.74 -7.97
N MET A 161 -13.96 -4.32 -6.81
CA MET A 161 -14.61 -3.98 -5.54
C MET A 161 -14.45 -2.49 -5.20
N ALA A 162 -13.23 -1.96 -5.25
CA ALA A 162 -12.98 -0.55 -4.96
C ALA A 162 -13.66 0.39 -5.97
N TYR A 163 -13.65 0.03 -7.25
CA TYR A 163 -14.28 0.78 -8.34
C TYR A 163 -15.80 0.86 -8.16
N GLU A 164 -16.45 -0.26 -7.83
CA GLU A 164 -17.89 -0.32 -7.57
C GLU A 164 -18.26 0.47 -6.30
N LEU A 165 -17.47 0.36 -5.23
CA LEU A 165 -17.70 1.09 -3.97
C LEU A 165 -17.50 2.60 -4.09
N MET A 166 -16.56 3.04 -4.93
CA MET A 166 -16.37 4.46 -5.25
C MET A 166 -17.53 4.99 -6.11
N GLY A 167 -18.00 4.21 -7.09
CA GLY A 167 -19.13 4.57 -7.94
C GLY A 167 -18.93 5.91 -8.64
N ASP A 168 -19.90 6.81 -8.49
CA ASP A 168 -19.87 8.16 -9.08
C ASP A 168 -19.18 9.22 -8.19
N TYR A 169 -18.74 8.84 -6.98
CA TYR A 169 -18.10 9.76 -6.04
C TYR A 169 -16.65 10.11 -6.42
N GLY A 170 -16.03 9.40 -7.36
CA GLY A 170 -14.66 9.67 -7.74
C GLY A 170 -14.08 8.71 -8.77
N VAL A 171 -12.78 8.82 -8.98
CA VAL A 171 -12.01 7.93 -9.85
C VAL A 171 -11.09 7.04 -9.00
N VAL A 172 -10.89 5.80 -9.45
CA VAL A 172 -9.99 4.83 -8.82
C VAL A 172 -8.84 4.56 -9.79
N GLY A 173 -7.65 5.03 -9.44
CA GLY A 173 -6.41 4.83 -10.17
C GLY A 173 -5.77 3.47 -9.88
N MET A 174 -4.74 3.17 -10.65
CA MET A 174 -3.85 2.04 -10.41
C MET A 174 -2.43 2.41 -10.82
N VAL A 175 -1.45 2.01 -10.01
CA VAL A 175 -0.03 2.13 -10.38
C VAL A 175 0.24 1.24 -11.59
N CYS A 176 0.86 1.78 -12.64
CA CYS A 176 1.29 1.03 -13.82
C CYS A 176 2.81 0.79 -13.87
N GLY A 177 3.60 1.66 -13.26
CA GLY A 177 5.05 1.59 -13.28
C GLY A 177 5.66 2.71 -12.45
N THR A 178 6.99 2.83 -12.49
CA THR A 178 7.73 3.87 -11.79
C THR A 178 8.74 4.53 -12.73
N SER A 179 8.94 5.83 -12.58
CA SER A 179 10.05 6.56 -13.20
C SER A 179 11.29 6.59 -12.30
N CYS A 180 11.18 6.15 -11.04
CA CYS A 180 12.26 6.14 -10.07
C CYS A 180 12.94 4.75 -10.03
N VAL A 181 14.19 4.68 -10.50
CA VAL A 181 15.00 3.44 -10.50
C VAL A 181 16.24 3.52 -9.61
N LEU A 182 16.41 4.63 -8.89
CA LEU A 182 17.52 4.89 -7.97
C LEU A 182 16.95 5.12 -6.57
N TYR A 183 17.53 4.46 -5.57
CA TYR A 183 17.06 4.53 -4.19
C TYR A 183 18.22 4.83 -3.25
N GLY A 184 18.03 5.82 -2.38
CA GLY A 184 19.00 6.24 -1.39
C GLY A 184 20.28 6.81 -1.98
N GLU A 185 21.19 7.20 -1.09
CA GLU A 185 22.49 7.78 -1.41
C GLU A 185 23.37 6.85 -2.25
N ALA A 186 23.44 5.57 -1.88
CA ALA A 186 24.22 4.57 -2.61
C ALA A 186 23.77 4.42 -4.08
N GLY A 187 22.46 4.50 -4.35
CA GLY A 187 21.92 4.45 -5.71
C GLY A 187 22.33 5.67 -6.55
N VAL A 188 22.45 6.85 -5.93
CA VAL A 188 22.94 8.06 -6.60
C VAL A 188 24.41 7.94 -6.98
N TYR A 189 25.26 7.45 -6.07
CA TYR A 189 26.66 7.20 -6.38
C TYR A 189 26.84 6.12 -7.44
N GLU A 190 26.08 5.02 -7.39
CA GLU A 190 26.13 3.97 -8.42
C GLU A 190 25.75 4.53 -9.80
N TYR A 191 24.79 5.45 -9.89
CA TYR A 191 24.47 6.09 -11.17
C TYR A 191 25.65 6.87 -11.74
N TYR A 192 26.40 7.57 -10.89
CA TYR A 192 27.56 8.34 -11.31
C TYR A 192 28.73 7.43 -11.71
N ASP A 193 29.01 6.40 -10.91
CA ASP A 193 30.15 5.49 -11.10
C ASP A 193 29.87 4.45 -12.21
N ASN A 194 28.62 4.02 -12.36
CA ASN A 194 28.19 3.00 -13.30
C ASN A 194 26.78 3.29 -13.89
N PRO A 195 26.66 4.31 -14.74
CA PRO A 195 25.37 4.67 -15.35
C PRO A 195 24.78 3.56 -16.22
N GLY A 196 25.60 2.62 -16.71
CA GLY A 196 25.16 1.46 -17.48
C GLY A 196 24.20 0.56 -16.70
N ARG A 197 24.48 0.32 -15.41
CA ARG A 197 23.60 -0.47 -14.53
C ARG A 197 22.26 0.21 -14.29
N ALA A 198 22.27 1.52 -14.07
CA ALA A 198 21.03 2.27 -13.92
C ALA A 198 20.17 2.20 -15.18
N ARG A 199 20.77 2.34 -16.37
CA ARG A 199 20.06 2.21 -17.66
C ARG A 199 19.48 0.81 -17.87
N ALA A 200 20.22 -0.24 -17.48
CA ALA A 200 19.70 -1.61 -17.54
C ALA A 200 18.45 -1.78 -16.66
N ARG A 201 18.49 -1.30 -15.41
CA ARG A 201 17.31 -1.27 -14.51
C ARG A 201 16.15 -0.48 -15.10
N THR A 202 16.41 0.65 -15.77
CA THR A 202 15.37 1.41 -16.49
C THR A 202 14.72 0.58 -17.58
N ALA A 203 15.50 -0.15 -18.38
CA ALA A 203 14.96 -1.01 -19.43
C ALA A 203 14.09 -2.13 -18.83
N GLU A 204 14.54 -2.79 -17.76
CA GLU A 204 13.77 -3.80 -17.04
C GLU A 204 12.46 -3.24 -16.46
N ALA A 205 12.52 -2.07 -15.82
CA ALA A 205 11.35 -1.40 -15.26
C ALA A 205 10.34 -1.00 -16.36
N LEU A 206 10.82 -0.56 -17.53
CA LEU A 206 9.97 -0.23 -18.66
C LEU A 206 9.25 -1.47 -19.21
N GLU A 207 9.95 -2.59 -19.36
CA GLU A 207 9.34 -3.85 -19.81
C GLU A 207 8.33 -4.39 -18.80
N ALA A 208 8.62 -4.26 -17.49
CA ALA A 208 7.64 -4.58 -16.45
C ALA A 208 6.40 -3.68 -16.53
N ALA A 209 6.58 -2.37 -16.72
CA ALA A 209 5.48 -1.43 -16.88
C ALA A 209 4.64 -1.71 -18.13
N ARG A 210 5.27 -2.11 -19.25
CA ARG A 210 4.55 -2.53 -20.47
C ARG A 210 3.67 -3.76 -20.23
N ARG A 211 4.22 -4.81 -19.62
CA ARG A 211 3.44 -6.02 -19.28
C ARG A 211 2.27 -5.69 -18.35
N ARG A 212 2.54 -4.89 -17.32
CA ARG A 212 1.50 -4.44 -16.39
C ARG A 212 0.43 -3.60 -17.07
N PHE A 213 0.82 -2.70 -17.98
CA PHE A 213 -0.12 -1.93 -18.79
C PHE A 213 -1.02 -2.85 -19.62
N ASP A 214 -0.46 -3.85 -20.30
CA ASP A 214 -1.22 -4.82 -21.07
C ASP A 214 -2.22 -5.60 -20.19
N ASN A 215 -1.81 -5.97 -18.97
CA ASN A 215 -2.69 -6.61 -17.99
C ASN A 215 -3.84 -5.68 -17.57
N ILE A 216 -3.56 -4.40 -17.27
CA ILE A 216 -4.58 -3.38 -16.97
C ILE A 216 -5.56 -3.23 -18.13
N MET A 217 -5.06 -3.20 -19.38
CA MET A 217 -5.90 -3.03 -20.56
C MET A 217 -6.83 -4.24 -20.83
N ARG A 218 -6.47 -5.42 -20.33
CA ARG A 218 -7.30 -6.64 -20.37
C ARG A 218 -8.36 -6.68 -19.28
N MET A 219 -8.30 -5.82 -18.28
CA MET A 219 -9.29 -5.78 -17.19
C MET A 219 -10.68 -5.37 -17.70
N LYS A 220 -11.71 -5.91 -17.03
CA LYS A 220 -13.13 -5.60 -17.29
C LYS A 220 -13.42 -4.13 -17.02
N MET A 221 -13.02 -3.65 -15.85
CA MET A 221 -13.06 -2.23 -15.47
C MET A 221 -11.65 -1.69 -15.48
N LYS A 222 -11.47 -0.45 -15.94
CA LYS A 222 -10.16 0.18 -16.09
C LYS A 222 -10.09 1.43 -15.20
N PRO A 223 -8.89 1.77 -14.70
CA PRO A 223 -8.60 3.06 -14.07
C PRO A 223 -9.01 4.24 -14.93
#